data_AF-A0A9C9U2D6-F1
#
_entry.id   AF-A0A9C9U2D6-F1
#
_cell.length_a   1.000
_cell.length_b   1.000
_cell.length_c   1.000
_cell.angle_alpha   90.00
_cell.angle_beta   90.00
_cell.angle_gamma   90.00
#
_symmetry.space_group_name_H-M   'P 1'
#
loop_
_entity.id
_entity.type
_entity.pdbx_description
1 polymer ?
#
loop_
_entity_poly.entity_id
_entity_poly.type
_entity_poly.pdbx_seq_one_letter_code
_entity_poly.pdbx_strand_id
1 'polypeptide(L)'
;MNSEIELKLLKEIEELKRKVRLLEGKDENQIPTYQYRKIRDTELKKLFEIKQNLDKHIFEQWFNNQIEIDNSVEVFLNNLIAENESLVERYYEEDLKVYYIIPLLNKINFLNRDKEIRGFYELPMSYATDKFILNGTVDFVVSKGLVESKKPYFFIQEFKRNEDYG
;
A
#
# COMPACT_ATOMS: atom_id res chain seq x y z
N MET A 1 11.75 -32.35 -50.10
CA MET A 1 11.35 -30.94 -50.26
C MET A 1 10.23 -30.51 -49.31
N ASN A 2 9.11 -31.24 -49.15
CA ASN A 2 8.02 -30.81 -48.25
C ASN A 2 8.38 -30.79 -46.75
N SER A 3 9.14 -31.78 -46.27
CA SER A 3 9.45 -31.92 -44.83
C SER A 3 10.30 -30.78 -44.25
N GLU A 4 11.25 -30.22 -45.02
CA GLU A 4 12.06 -29.08 -44.57
C GLU A 4 11.25 -27.79 -44.48
N ILE A 5 10.31 -27.60 -45.41
CA ILE A 5 9.40 -26.45 -45.41
C ILE A 5 8.45 -26.54 -44.21
N GLU A 6 7.92 -27.73 -43.92
CA GLU A 6 7.11 -28.00 -42.73
C GLU A 6 7.87 -27.72 -41.43
N LEU A 7 9.12 -28.18 -41.33
CA LEU A 7 9.95 -27.94 -40.15
C LEU A 7 10.24 -26.46 -39.93
N LYS A 8 10.45 -25.72 -41.02
CA LYS A 8 10.70 -24.28 -40.99
C LYS A 8 9.45 -23.51 -40.57
N LEU A 9 8.29 -23.89 -41.10
CA LEU A 9 7.00 -23.32 -40.72
C LEU A 9 6.64 -23.61 -39.25
N LEU A 10 6.93 -24.81 -38.76
CA LEU A 10 6.69 -25.16 -37.35
C LEU A 10 7.53 -24.29 -36.39
N LYS A 11 8.81 -24.08 -36.71
CA LYS A 11 9.69 -23.19 -35.93
C LYS A 11 9.18 -21.74 -35.94
N GLU A 12 8.74 -21.25 -37.10
CA GLU A 12 8.24 -19.90 -37.26
C GLU A 12 6.92 -19.69 -36.50
N ILE A 13 6.02 -20.68 -36.51
CA ILE A 13 4.79 -20.68 -35.70
C ILE A 13 5.13 -20.68 -34.20
N GLU A 14 6.14 -21.41 -33.77
CA GLU A 14 6.56 -21.48 -32.36
C GLU A 14 7.18 -20.15 -31.89
N GLU A 15 8.01 -19.51 -32.70
CA GLU A 15 8.52 -18.15 -32.45
C GLU A 15 7.41 -17.11 -32.39
N LEU A 16 6.44 -17.17 -33.32
CA LEU A 16 5.29 -16.26 -33.33
C LEU A 16 4.43 -16.45 -32.08
N LYS A 17 4.15 -17.70 -31.67
CA LYS A 17 3.44 -17.99 -30.41
C LYS A 17 4.18 -17.46 -29.19
N ARG A 18 5.52 -17.55 -29.16
CA ARG A 18 6.34 -16.97 -28.09
C ARG A 18 6.27 -15.44 -28.07
N LYS A 19 6.35 -14.77 -29.23
CA LYS A 19 6.21 -13.31 -29.33
C LYS A 19 4.81 -12.84 -28.92
N VAL A 20 3.76 -13.57 -29.31
CA VAL A 20 2.39 -13.29 -28.88
C VAL A 20 2.25 -13.43 -27.36
N ARG A 21 2.79 -14.49 -26.74
CA ARG A 21 2.79 -14.64 -25.28
C ARG A 21 3.50 -13.49 -24.56
N LEU A 22 4.64 -13.03 -25.07
CA LEU A 22 5.36 -11.86 -24.55
C LEU A 22 4.52 -10.57 -24.66
N LEU A 23 3.87 -10.34 -25.80
CA LEU A 23 3.01 -9.18 -26.04
C LEU A 23 1.71 -9.22 -25.20
N GLU A 24 1.21 -10.42 -24.91
CA GLU A 24 0.05 -10.65 -24.04
C GLU A 24 0.42 -10.63 -22.54
N GLY A 25 1.69 -10.41 -22.17
CA GLY A 25 2.16 -10.45 -20.78
C GLY A 25 2.06 -11.84 -20.13
N LYS A 26 2.02 -12.88 -20.95
CA LYS A 26 1.99 -14.31 -20.57
C LYS A 26 3.36 -14.96 -20.75
N ASP A 27 4.43 -14.21 -20.46
CA ASP A 27 5.73 -14.85 -20.31
C ASP A 27 5.71 -15.62 -18.99
N GLU A 28 5.94 -16.93 -19.05
CA GLU A 28 5.96 -17.81 -17.87
C GLU A 28 7.06 -17.40 -16.87
N ASN A 29 8.02 -16.58 -17.32
CA ASN A 29 9.10 -16.02 -16.52
C ASN A 29 8.83 -14.60 -15.98
N GLN A 30 7.66 -14.00 -16.24
CA GLN A 30 7.37 -12.65 -15.74
C GLN A 30 6.98 -12.70 -14.27
N ILE A 31 7.76 -11.98 -13.44
CA ILE A 31 7.48 -11.87 -12.01
C ILE A 31 6.11 -11.20 -11.81
N PRO A 32 5.14 -11.86 -11.15
CA PRO A 32 3.82 -11.31 -10.96
C PRO A 32 3.88 -9.98 -10.19
N THR A 33 3.20 -8.97 -10.73
CA THR A 33 3.24 -7.59 -10.20
C THR A 33 1.85 -7.18 -9.75
N TYR A 34 1.74 -6.66 -8.52
CA TYR A 34 0.49 -6.22 -7.92
C TYR A 34 0.58 -4.76 -7.46
N GLN A 35 -0.54 -4.05 -7.55
CA GLN A 35 -0.64 -2.68 -7.08
C GLN A 35 -1.24 -2.63 -5.68
N TYR A 36 -0.69 -1.84 -4.75
CA TYR A 36 -1.19 -1.73 -3.37
C TYR A 36 -2.70 -1.46 -3.31
N ARG A 37 -3.22 -0.56 -4.17
CA ARG A 37 -4.65 -0.21 -4.21
C ARG A 37 -5.56 -1.27 -4.84
N LYS A 38 -5.01 -2.24 -5.58
CA LYS A 38 -5.78 -3.19 -6.40
C LYS A 38 -5.62 -4.65 -5.99
N ILE A 39 -4.60 -4.97 -5.18
CA ILE A 39 -4.37 -6.33 -4.73
C ILE A 39 -5.53 -6.80 -3.84
N ARG A 40 -6.02 -8.01 -4.08
CA ARG A 40 -7.12 -8.60 -3.31
C ARG A 40 -6.58 -9.48 -2.17
N ASP A 41 -7.40 -9.68 -1.15
CA ASP A 41 -7.09 -10.61 -0.04
C ASP A 41 -6.74 -12.02 -0.52
N THR A 42 -7.40 -12.49 -1.59
CA THR A 42 -7.13 -13.80 -2.18
C THR A 42 -5.76 -13.88 -2.86
N GLU A 43 -5.22 -12.76 -3.34
CA GLU A 43 -3.87 -12.67 -3.90
C GLU A 43 -2.85 -12.58 -2.75
N LEU A 44 -3.11 -11.73 -1.75
CA LEU A 44 -2.27 -11.62 -0.56
C LEU A 44 -2.07 -12.98 0.16
N LYS A 45 -3.14 -13.76 0.34
CA LYS A 45 -3.08 -15.11 0.94
C LYS A 45 -2.28 -16.13 0.12
N LYS A 46 -2.06 -15.89 -1.18
CA LYS A 46 -1.18 -16.72 -2.02
C LYS A 46 0.28 -16.31 -1.89
N LEU A 47 0.55 -15.03 -1.67
CA LEU A 47 1.90 -14.47 -1.58
C LEU A 47 2.50 -14.62 -0.17
N PHE A 48 1.66 -14.59 0.86
CA PHE A 48 2.07 -14.54 2.25
C PHE A 48 1.31 -15.57 3.10
N GLU A 49 1.95 -16.05 4.17
CA GLU A 49 1.31 -16.91 5.17
C GLU A 49 0.44 -16.08 6.13
N ILE A 50 -0.70 -15.62 5.64
CA ILE A 50 -1.63 -14.80 6.43
C ILE A 50 -2.59 -15.71 7.20
N LYS A 51 -2.60 -15.58 8.53
CA LYS A 51 -3.55 -16.25 9.42
C LYS A 51 -4.21 -15.21 10.32
N GLN A 52 -5.52 -15.35 10.51
CA GLN A 52 -6.24 -14.52 11.46
C GLN A 52 -5.88 -14.98 12.89
N ASN A 53 -5.30 -14.08 13.67
CA ASN A 53 -5.10 -14.32 15.09
C ASN A 53 -6.32 -13.81 15.87
N LEU A 54 -7.04 -14.71 16.53
CA LEU A 54 -8.18 -14.35 17.38
C LEU A 54 -7.76 -14.00 18.81
N ASP A 55 -6.50 -14.26 19.15
CA ASP A 55 -5.94 -13.90 20.43
C ASP A 55 -5.77 -12.38 20.54
N LYS A 56 -6.53 -11.77 21.43
CA LYS A 56 -6.51 -10.33 21.68
C LYS A 56 -5.37 -9.88 22.60
N HIS A 57 -4.65 -10.81 23.24
CA HIS A 57 -3.56 -10.47 24.16
C HIS A 57 -2.42 -9.72 23.46
N ILE A 58 -2.29 -9.82 22.14
CA ILE A 58 -1.33 -9.02 21.34
C ILE A 58 -1.50 -7.51 21.53
N PHE A 59 -2.70 -7.05 21.91
CA PHE A 59 -3.01 -5.64 22.14
C PHE A 59 -2.84 -5.21 23.60
N GLU A 60 -2.57 -6.13 24.53
CA GLU A 60 -2.44 -5.77 25.95
C GLU A 60 -1.37 -4.73 26.19
N GLN A 61 -0.23 -4.84 25.50
CA GLN A 61 0.83 -3.84 25.60
C GLN A 61 0.38 -2.45 25.17
N TRP A 62 -0.56 -2.36 24.24
CA TRP A 62 -1.10 -1.09 23.74
C TRP A 62 -2.15 -0.54 24.70
N PHE A 63 -3.09 -1.39 25.15
CA PHE A 63 -4.20 -0.98 26.03
C PHE A 63 -3.78 -0.76 27.48
N ASN A 64 -2.77 -1.48 27.96
CA ASN A 64 -2.23 -1.32 29.31
C ASN A 64 -1.11 -0.27 29.37
N ASN A 65 -0.76 0.36 28.24
CA ASN A 65 0.22 1.43 28.26
C ASN A 65 -0.37 2.64 28.98
N GLN A 66 0.29 3.09 30.04
CA GLN A 66 -0.09 4.32 30.74
C GLN A 66 0.38 5.53 29.93
N ILE A 67 -0.46 5.95 28.99
CA ILE A 67 -0.25 7.16 28.20
C ILE A 67 -1.01 8.29 28.88
N GLU A 68 -0.29 9.28 29.39
CA GLU A 68 -0.89 10.54 29.82
C GLU A 68 -1.14 11.42 28.59
N ILE A 69 -2.40 11.74 28.35
CA ILE A 69 -2.81 12.70 27.33
C ILE A 69 -2.80 14.06 27.99
N ASP A 70 -1.91 14.95 27.54
CA ASP A 70 -1.93 16.34 27.97
C ASP A 70 -3.27 17.00 27.60
N ASN A 71 -3.77 17.85 28.49
CA ASN A 71 -4.97 18.65 28.28
C ASN A 71 -4.95 19.41 26.94
N SER A 72 -3.78 19.87 26.46
CA SER A 72 -3.70 20.50 25.13
C SER A 72 -3.99 19.55 23.96
N VAL A 73 -3.69 18.26 24.12
CA VAL A 73 -4.01 17.21 23.15
C VAL A 73 -5.49 16.88 23.21
N GLU A 74 -6.06 16.76 24.42
CA GLU A 74 -7.49 16.52 24.62
C GLU A 74 -8.34 17.65 24.02
N VAL A 75 -7.99 18.91 24.29
CA VAL A 75 -8.66 20.07 23.69
C VAL A 75 -8.57 20.04 22.15
N PHE A 76 -7.40 19.69 21.60
CA PHE A 76 -7.24 19.56 20.15
C PHE A 76 -8.14 18.47 19.57
N LEU A 77 -8.21 17.29 20.19
CA LEU A 77 -9.04 16.17 19.72
C LEU A 77 -10.53 16.51 19.80
N ASN A 78 -10.98 17.13 20.89
CA ASN A 78 -12.36 17.55 21.06
C ASN A 78 -12.78 18.58 20.01
N ASN A 79 -11.91 19.55 19.71
CA ASN A 79 -12.17 20.52 18.65
C ASN A 79 -12.24 19.85 17.27
N LEU A 80 -11.30 18.95 16.97
CA LEU A 80 -11.29 18.23 15.69
C LEU A 80 -12.56 17.41 15.49
N ILE A 81 -13.08 16.78 16.54
CA ILE A 81 -14.36 16.06 16.51
C ILE A 81 -15.51 17.04 16.28
N ALA A 82 -15.64 18.09 17.09
CA ALA A 82 -16.74 19.05 17.00
C ALA A 82 -16.82 19.73 15.62
N GLU A 83 -15.67 20.01 14.99
CA GLU A 83 -15.62 20.61 13.65
C GLU A 83 -16.09 19.66 12.54
N ASN A 84 -15.90 18.34 12.71
CA ASN A 84 -16.07 17.37 11.63
C ASN A 84 -17.23 16.40 11.82
N GLU A 85 -17.76 16.23 13.03
CA GLU A 85 -18.73 15.16 13.37
C GLU A 85 -19.97 15.15 12.46
N SER A 86 -20.45 16.32 12.05
CA SER A 86 -21.67 16.45 11.22
C SER A 86 -21.43 16.21 9.73
N LEU A 87 -20.17 16.23 9.29
CA LEU A 87 -19.77 16.17 7.87
C LEU A 87 -18.92 14.94 7.55
N VAL A 88 -18.32 14.28 8.54
CA VAL A 88 -17.35 13.19 8.33
C VAL A 88 -17.93 12.04 7.50
N GLU A 89 -19.21 11.72 7.66
CA GLU A 89 -19.91 10.70 6.87
C GLU A 89 -20.16 11.11 5.41
N ARG A 90 -20.06 12.40 5.09
CA ARG A 90 -20.27 12.97 3.75
C ARG A 90 -18.96 13.25 3.02
N TYR A 91 -17.84 13.25 3.73
CA TYR A 91 -16.53 13.47 3.14
C TYR A 91 -16.22 12.37 2.13
N TYR A 92 -15.82 12.78 0.93
CA TYR A 92 -15.10 11.89 0.03
C TYR A 92 -13.65 11.76 0.51
N GLU A 93 -12.89 10.88 -0.14
CA GLU A 93 -11.55 10.48 0.28
C GLU A 93 -10.62 11.67 0.62
N GLU A 94 -10.52 12.68 -0.25
CA GLU A 94 -9.61 13.81 0.00
C GLU A 94 -10.12 14.75 1.08
N ASP A 95 -11.43 14.97 1.19
CA ASP A 95 -11.99 15.77 2.30
C ASP A 95 -11.67 15.11 3.65
N LEU A 96 -11.84 13.79 3.74
CA LEU A 96 -11.52 13.03 4.95
C LEU A 96 -10.02 13.12 5.28
N LYS A 97 -9.16 13.01 4.26
CA LYS A 97 -7.72 13.18 4.42
C LYS A 97 -7.40 14.58 4.95
N VAL A 98 -7.89 15.62 4.30
CA VAL A 98 -7.53 17.02 4.57
C VAL A 98 -8.11 17.52 5.90
N TYR A 99 -9.39 17.28 6.16
CA TYR A 99 -10.08 17.88 7.31
C TYR A 99 -9.95 17.06 8.60
N TYR A 100 -9.63 15.77 8.51
CA TYR A 100 -9.61 14.88 9.67
C TYR A 100 -8.27 14.16 9.87
N ILE A 101 -7.80 13.40 8.88
CA ILE A 101 -6.61 12.55 9.05
C ILE A 101 -5.32 13.36 9.12
N ILE A 102 -5.11 14.32 8.21
CA ILE A 102 -3.89 15.16 8.15
C ILE A 102 -3.71 15.98 9.45
N PRO A 103 -4.75 16.61 10.04
CA PRO A 103 -4.64 17.25 11.34
C PRO A 103 -4.09 16.33 12.43
N LEU A 104 -4.56 15.07 12.50
CA LEU A 104 -4.04 14.08 13.46
C LEU A 104 -2.57 13.77 13.21
N LEU A 105 -2.18 13.52 11.95
CA LEU A 105 -0.78 13.24 11.59
C LEU A 105 0.14 14.43 11.91
N ASN A 106 -0.33 15.66 11.69
CA ASN A 106 0.41 16.87 12.00
C ASN A 106 0.57 17.08 13.50
N LYS A 107 -0.42 16.71 14.32
CA LYS A 107 -0.31 16.76 15.79
C LYS A 107 0.78 15.83 16.33
N ILE A 108 0.98 14.68 15.70
CA ILE A 108 2.07 13.75 16.05
C ILE A 108 3.43 14.34 15.68
N ASN A 109 3.50 15.10 14.58
CA ASN A 109 4.72 15.74 14.06
C ASN A 109 5.90 14.76 13.91
N PHE A 110 5.87 13.94 12.86
CA PHE A 110 6.92 12.95 12.58
C PHE A 110 8.29 13.53 12.19
N LEU A 111 8.45 14.86 12.13
CA LEU A 111 9.74 15.49 11.78
C LEU A 111 10.73 15.37 12.95
N ASN A 112 11.73 14.53 12.79
CA ASN A 112 12.90 14.44 13.66
C ASN A 112 14.16 14.72 12.86
N ARG A 113 14.76 15.90 13.03
CA ARG A 113 15.94 16.33 12.26
C ARG A 113 17.18 15.50 12.60
N ASP A 114 17.40 15.21 13.88
CA ASP A 114 18.58 14.48 14.37
C ASP A 114 18.65 13.05 13.82
N LYS A 115 17.49 12.41 13.72
CA LYS A 115 17.36 11.06 13.16
C LYS A 115 17.14 11.06 11.65
N GLU A 116 17.01 12.24 11.04
CA GLU A 116 16.60 12.45 9.66
C GLU A 116 15.30 11.72 9.33
N ILE A 117 14.23 11.87 10.12
CA ILE A 117 12.94 11.19 9.89
C ILE A 117 11.86 12.25 9.63
N ARG A 118 10.95 11.98 8.69
CA ARG A 118 9.71 12.74 8.51
C ARG A 118 8.62 11.91 7.85
N GLY A 119 7.43 12.50 7.81
CA GLY A 119 6.33 12.03 6.95
C GLY A 119 6.53 12.48 5.49
N PHE A 120 6.14 11.61 4.56
CA PHE A 120 6.00 11.90 3.13
C PHE A 120 4.58 11.54 2.72
N TYR A 121 4.03 12.30 1.78
CA TYR A 121 2.70 12.09 1.20
C TYR A 121 2.85 11.72 -0.27
N GLU A 122 1.90 10.95 -0.80
CA GLU A 122 1.84 10.56 -2.21
C GLU A 122 3.18 9.99 -2.72
N LEU A 123 3.81 9.09 -1.94
CA LEU A 123 5.13 8.57 -2.26
C LEU A 123 5.01 7.31 -3.14
N PRO A 124 5.58 7.29 -4.36
CA PRO A 124 5.71 6.05 -5.12
C PRO A 124 6.63 5.07 -4.40
N MET A 125 6.14 3.87 -4.14
CA MET A 125 6.87 2.80 -3.47
C MET A 125 6.79 1.50 -4.27
N SER A 126 7.85 0.70 -4.17
CA SER A 126 7.86 -0.66 -4.68
C SER A 126 8.65 -1.59 -3.76
N TYR A 127 8.15 -2.80 -3.63
CA TYR A 127 8.81 -3.93 -3.00
C TYR A 127 8.93 -5.05 -4.03
N ALA A 128 10.14 -5.38 -4.44
CA ALA A 128 10.41 -6.39 -5.46
C ALA A 128 11.18 -7.57 -4.88
N THR A 129 10.77 -8.78 -5.28
CA THR A 129 11.44 -10.05 -4.99
C THR A 129 11.49 -10.89 -6.27
N ASP A 130 12.21 -12.00 -6.26
CA ASP A 130 12.22 -12.95 -7.38
C ASP A 130 10.87 -13.64 -7.60
N LYS A 131 9.94 -13.56 -6.63
CA LYS A 131 8.63 -14.23 -6.66
C LYS A 131 7.49 -13.31 -7.02
N PHE A 132 7.55 -12.04 -6.62
CA PHE A 132 6.51 -11.05 -6.89
C PHE A 132 7.04 -9.62 -6.71
N ILE A 133 6.32 -8.67 -7.30
CA ILE A 133 6.51 -7.22 -7.10
C ILE A 133 5.21 -6.64 -6.53
N LEU A 134 5.31 -5.84 -5.48
CA LEU A 134 4.26 -4.94 -5.02
C LEU A 134 4.68 -3.50 -5.36
N ASN A 135 3.78 -2.70 -5.89
CA ASN A 135 4.07 -1.29 -6.16
C ASN A 135 2.83 -0.40 -6.03
N GLY A 136 3.04 0.91 -6.03
CA GLY A 136 1.98 1.90 -6.02
C GLY A 136 2.40 3.16 -5.31
N THR A 137 1.58 4.19 -5.41
CA THR A 137 1.73 5.40 -4.61
C THR A 137 1.03 5.18 -3.28
N VAL A 138 1.71 5.48 -2.17
CA VAL A 138 1.13 5.42 -0.82
C VAL A 138 0.69 6.81 -0.36
N ASP A 139 -0.47 6.90 0.29
CA ASP A 139 -1.04 8.16 0.76
C ASP A 139 -0.12 8.86 1.77
N PHE A 140 0.47 8.09 2.70
CA PHE A 140 1.38 8.62 3.72
C PHE A 140 2.43 7.59 4.16
N VAL A 141 3.66 8.01 4.41
CA VAL A 141 4.73 7.14 4.91
C VAL A 141 5.66 7.88 5.85
N VAL A 142 6.01 7.26 6.97
CA VAL A 142 7.09 7.71 7.85
C VAL A 142 8.38 7.03 7.40
N SER A 143 9.38 7.83 7.04
CA SER A 143 10.61 7.32 6.45
C SER A 143 11.83 8.10 6.89
N LYS A 144 13.00 7.44 6.87
CA LYS A 144 14.29 8.11 6.97
C LYS A 144 14.58 8.90 5.69
N GLY A 145 15.12 10.10 5.85
CA GLY A 145 15.46 11.11 4.85
C GLY A 145 14.64 12.39 5.03
N LEU A 146 15.26 13.55 4.88
CA LEU A 146 14.59 14.86 5.03
C LEU A 146 14.08 15.44 3.70
N VAL A 147 14.74 15.09 2.59
CA VAL A 147 14.40 15.57 1.24
C VAL A 147 13.75 14.45 0.43
N GLU A 148 14.37 13.28 0.44
CA GLU A 148 13.89 12.07 -0.24
C GLU A 148 13.74 10.92 0.76
N SER A 149 12.76 10.06 0.53
CA SER A 149 12.53 8.86 1.33
C SER A 149 13.61 7.81 1.01
N LYS A 150 14.31 7.33 2.03
CA LYS A 150 15.39 6.32 1.91
C LYS A 150 15.02 4.99 2.53
N LYS A 151 14.41 5.02 3.73
CA LYS A 151 14.04 3.81 4.47
C LYS A 151 12.67 3.99 5.12
N PRO A 152 11.60 3.44 4.53
CA PRO A 152 10.26 3.51 5.12
C PRO A 152 10.19 2.66 6.40
N TYR A 153 9.45 3.14 7.39
CA TYR A 153 9.17 2.42 8.65
C TYR A 153 7.75 1.85 8.65
N PHE A 154 6.76 2.69 8.34
CA PHE A 154 5.38 2.29 8.10
C PHE A 154 4.73 3.27 7.14
N PHE A 155 3.69 2.82 6.45
CA PHE A 155 2.89 3.64 5.56
C PHE A 155 1.40 3.40 5.80
N ILE A 156 0.59 4.37 5.40
CA ILE A 156 -0.87 4.32 5.37
C ILE A 156 -1.27 4.33 3.89
N GLN A 157 -2.18 3.44 3.55
CA GLN A 157 -2.77 3.37 2.22
C GLN A 157 -4.23 2.99 2.34
N GLU A 158 -5.09 3.70 1.62
CA GLU A 158 -6.48 3.30 1.44
C GLU A 158 -6.55 1.91 0.79
N PHE A 159 -7.29 1.01 1.43
CA PHE A 159 -7.64 -0.29 0.86
C PHE A 159 -9.12 -0.29 0.44
N LYS A 160 -9.36 -0.41 -0.87
CA LYS A 160 -10.73 -0.53 -1.39
C LYS A 160 -11.20 -1.97 -1.26
N ARG A 161 -12.20 -2.20 -0.42
CA ARG A 161 -12.91 -3.49 -0.38
C ARG A 161 -13.70 -3.63 -1.67
N ASN A 162 -13.38 -4.67 -2.43
CA ASN A 162 -13.87 -4.88 -3.79
C ASN A 162 -15.35 -5.30 -3.89
N GLU A 163 -16.17 -5.11 -2.85
CA GLU A 163 -17.62 -5.39 -2.89
C GLU A 163 -18.42 -4.29 -3.60
N ASP A 164 -17.84 -3.10 -3.82
CA ASP A 164 -18.53 -1.96 -4.45
C ASP A 164 -18.33 -1.86 -5.99
N TYR A 165 -17.71 -2.86 -6.61
CA TYR A 165 -17.61 -2.96 -8.07
C TYR A 165 -17.93 -4.38 -8.53
N GLY A 166 -19.23 -4.72 -8.43
CA GLY A 166 -19.88 -5.83 -9.13
C GLY A 166 -20.73 -5.32 -10.27
#